data_AF-A0A348UQQ1-F1
#
_entry.id   AF-A0A348UQQ1-F1
#
_cell.length_a   1.000
_cell.length_b   1.000
_cell.length_c   1.000
_cell.angle_alpha   90.00
_cell.angle_beta   90.00
_cell.angle_gamma   90.00
#
_symmetry.space_group_name_H-M   'P 1'
#
loop_
_entity.id
_entity.type
_entity.pdbx_description
1 polymer ?
#
loop_
_entity_poly.entity_id
_entity_poly.type
_entity_poly.pdbx_seq_one_letter_code
_entity_poly.pdbx_strand_id
1 'polypeptide(L)'
;MLGNVRVRRNDRIVHRSPFDLPPAAPRGAARQRDVSSFSWSRVATPPIERAGRRRAKSAWHHSSFVNNAGLMSPPSSEPDGRREEIVRAVAAHLVREGFANSGIRALATSAGLSDRMLMYYFETKDQLITDALRLLAARMTASLELLLPRRPTPPEQIVEALMGSAGGAEQQAVLRLWFEIVGLAMRGQEPYRTAVREILDGWTAWIEARLRPAQRARAPALLAEIEGRLMVALLQG
;
A
#
# COMPACT_ATOMS: atom_id res chain seq x y z
N MET A 1 -3.95 -15.40 83.30
CA MET A 1 -3.60 -16.06 82.03
C MET A 1 -3.68 -14.99 80.94
N LEU A 2 -2.60 -14.27 80.62
CA LEU A 2 -1.56 -14.59 79.62
C LEU A 2 -2.09 -14.85 78.20
N GLY A 3 -1.68 -13.96 77.27
CA GLY A 3 -1.56 -14.18 75.82
C GLY A 3 -2.86 -14.03 75.02
N ASN A 4 -2.94 -13.34 73.88
CA ASN A 4 -1.88 -12.96 72.95
C ASN A 4 -2.27 -11.71 72.15
N VAL A 5 -1.32 -10.79 72.13
CA VAL A 5 -1.15 -9.78 71.08
C VAL A 5 -0.78 -10.49 69.78
N ARG A 6 -1.45 -10.16 68.67
CA ARG A 6 -0.89 -10.36 67.33
C ARG A 6 -1.13 -9.11 66.49
N VAL A 7 -0.05 -8.39 66.25
CA VAL A 7 0.00 -7.20 65.39
C VAL A 7 0.53 -7.60 64.01
N ARG A 8 -0.01 -6.91 62.99
CA ARG A 8 0.37 -6.78 61.57
C ARG A 8 -0.22 -7.78 60.56
N ARG A 9 -0.95 -7.22 59.58
CA ARG A 9 -0.39 -6.92 58.25
C ARG A 9 -1.32 -6.01 57.42
N ASN A 10 -0.94 -4.73 57.34
CA ASN A 10 -0.84 -3.94 56.11
C ASN A 10 -1.98 -4.07 55.07
N ASP A 11 -3.15 -3.49 55.34
CA ASP A 11 -4.16 -3.22 54.31
C ASP A 11 -3.71 -2.02 53.46
N ARG A 12 -2.93 -2.29 52.41
CA ARG A 12 -2.80 -1.37 51.29
C ARG A 12 -4.11 -1.40 50.51
N ILE A 13 -4.92 -0.35 50.65
CA ILE A 13 -6.00 -0.05 49.70
C ILE A 13 -5.33 0.20 48.35
N VAL A 14 -5.39 -0.80 47.47
CA VAL A 14 -4.94 -0.66 46.08
C VAL A 14 -6.08 0.02 45.33
N HIS A 15 -5.90 1.29 44.98
CA HIS A 15 -6.76 1.94 43.99
C HIS A 15 -6.62 1.20 42.66
N ARG A 16 -7.61 0.38 42.29
CA ARG A 16 -7.74 -0.16 40.94
C ARG A 16 -8.13 0.98 40.01
N SER A 17 -7.32 1.20 38.98
CA SER A 17 -7.62 2.15 37.93
C SER A 17 -8.73 1.59 37.03
N PRO A 18 -9.63 2.42 36.46
CA PRO A 18 -10.58 1.96 35.44
C PRO A 18 -9.92 1.44 34.14
N PHE A 19 -8.58 1.42 34.07
CA PHE A 19 -7.77 0.93 32.96
C PHE A 19 -7.00 -0.38 33.25
N ASP A 20 -7.23 -1.03 34.38
CA ASP A 20 -6.58 -2.32 34.69
C ASP A 20 -7.22 -3.47 33.90
N LEU A 21 -6.54 -3.95 32.84
CA LEU A 21 -6.97 -5.08 32.02
C LEU A 21 -6.78 -6.43 32.76
N PRO A 22 -7.71 -7.40 32.60
CA PRO A 22 -7.55 -8.74 33.17
C PRO A 22 -6.41 -9.52 32.48
N PRO A 23 -5.75 -10.47 33.17
CA PRO A 23 -4.69 -11.28 32.59
C PRO A 23 -5.21 -12.12 31.42
N ALA A 24 -4.43 -12.17 30.34
CA ALA A 24 -4.79 -12.85 29.09
C ALA A 24 -5.00 -14.36 29.30
N ALA A 25 -6.09 -14.89 28.75
CA ALA A 25 -6.38 -16.32 28.73
C ALA A 25 -5.39 -17.09 27.83
N PRO A 26 -5.08 -18.36 28.11
CA PRO A 26 -4.13 -19.14 27.32
C PRO A 26 -4.66 -19.39 25.90
N ARG A 27 -3.79 -19.14 24.92
CA ARG A 27 -4.06 -19.25 23.48
C ARG A 27 -4.31 -20.70 23.08
N GLY A 28 -5.56 -21.05 22.80
CA GLY A 28 -5.93 -22.30 22.12
C GLY A 28 -5.58 -22.22 20.63
N ALA A 29 -4.91 -23.25 20.11
CA ALA A 29 -4.46 -23.37 18.73
C ALA A 29 -5.64 -23.46 17.74
N ALA A 30 -6.16 -22.32 17.30
CA ALA A 30 -6.95 -22.23 16.09
C ALA A 30 -5.99 -22.27 14.88
N ARG A 31 -6.20 -23.21 13.96
CA ARG A 31 -5.46 -23.31 12.69
C ARG A 31 -5.46 -21.94 11.99
N GLN A 32 -4.33 -21.24 12.07
CA GLN A 32 -4.01 -20.12 11.22
C GLN A 32 -4.09 -20.61 9.78
N ARG A 33 -5.11 -20.16 9.05
CA ARG A 33 -4.99 -20.13 7.59
C ARG A 33 -3.89 -19.12 7.31
N ASP A 34 -2.85 -19.58 6.64
CA ASP A 34 -1.74 -18.75 6.22
C ASP A 34 -2.25 -17.71 5.20
N VAL A 35 -2.63 -16.53 5.70
CA VAL A 35 -3.00 -15.36 4.89
C VAL A 35 -1.75 -14.58 4.46
N SER A 36 -0.53 -15.02 4.83
CA SER A 36 0.75 -14.42 4.41
C SER A 36 1.14 -14.77 2.97
N SER A 37 0.29 -15.53 2.28
CA SER A 37 0.47 -15.93 0.88
C SER A 37 0.27 -14.79 -0.13
N PHE A 38 -0.43 -13.70 0.23
CA PHE A 38 -0.56 -12.54 -0.65
C PHE A 38 0.72 -11.70 -0.63
N SER A 39 1.56 -11.89 -1.66
CA SER A 39 2.77 -11.08 -1.86
C SER A 39 2.61 -10.15 -3.07
N TRP A 40 2.88 -8.87 -2.88
CA TRP A 40 2.93 -7.89 -3.97
C TRP A 40 4.05 -8.21 -4.96
N SER A 41 5.05 -8.99 -4.55
CA SER A 41 6.05 -9.63 -5.43
C SER A 41 5.48 -10.63 -6.44
N ARG A 42 4.37 -11.35 -6.17
CA ARG A 42 3.75 -12.26 -7.16
C ARG A 42 2.93 -11.53 -8.24
N VAL A 43 2.69 -10.24 -8.05
CA VAL A 43 2.03 -9.34 -9.01
C VAL A 43 3.06 -8.39 -9.66
N ALA A 44 4.34 -8.49 -9.27
CA ALA A 44 5.46 -7.77 -9.86
C ALA A 44 6.38 -8.70 -10.65
N THR A 45 6.26 -8.61 -11.98
CA THR A 45 7.24 -9.01 -13.02
C THR A 45 7.50 -10.51 -13.22
N PRO A 46 7.12 -11.13 -14.37
CA PRO A 46 7.98 -12.17 -14.93
C PRO A 46 9.38 -11.58 -15.18
N PRO A 47 10.46 -12.38 -15.15
CA PRO A 47 11.78 -11.87 -15.47
C PRO A 47 11.73 -11.16 -16.83
N ILE A 48 12.45 -10.04 -16.97
CA ILE A 48 12.75 -9.48 -18.29
C ILE A 48 13.63 -10.52 -18.99
N GLU A 49 13.01 -11.53 -19.60
CA GLU A 49 13.68 -12.41 -20.52
C GLU A 49 14.15 -11.52 -21.67
N ARG A 50 15.48 -11.45 -21.82
CA ARG A 50 16.10 -10.92 -23.02
C ARG A 50 15.58 -11.75 -24.20
N ALA A 51 14.55 -11.24 -24.87
CA ALA A 51 14.01 -11.85 -26.09
C ALA A 51 15.20 -12.16 -27.02
N GLY A 52 15.35 -13.46 -27.28
CA GLY A 52 16.48 -14.03 -27.97
C GLY A 52 16.63 -13.41 -29.34
N ARG A 53 17.84 -12.93 -29.62
CA ARG A 53 18.31 -12.66 -30.98
C ARG A 53 18.13 -13.91 -31.82
N ARG A 54 17.24 -13.86 -32.82
CA ARG A 54 17.33 -14.74 -34.01
C ARG A 54 17.34 -13.88 -35.28
N ARG A 55 18.50 -13.99 -35.93
CA ARG A 55 18.98 -13.45 -37.21
C ARG A 55 17.91 -13.13 -38.26
N ALA A 56 18.01 -11.92 -38.82
CA ALA A 56 18.02 -11.73 -40.26
C ALA A 56 19.34 -11.05 -40.64
N LYS A 57 20.01 -11.64 -41.63
CA LYS A 57 21.30 -11.19 -42.18
C LYS A 57 21.06 -9.93 -43.02
N SER A 58 21.91 -8.93 -42.89
CA SER A 58 22.79 -8.45 -43.97
C SER A 58 23.54 -7.17 -43.56
N ALA A 59 24.86 -7.28 -43.73
CA ALA A 59 25.84 -6.25 -44.08
C ALA A 59 25.51 -4.78 -43.80
N TRP A 60 26.36 -4.12 -42.99
CA TRP A 60 27.22 -3.02 -43.43
C TRP A 60 28.48 -2.99 -42.54
N HIS A 61 29.65 -2.91 -43.18
CA HIS A 61 30.96 -2.81 -42.55
C HIS A 61 31.40 -1.35 -42.37
N HIS A 62 32.35 -1.15 -41.44
CA HIS A 62 33.30 -0.03 -41.25
C HIS A 62 32.89 1.24 -40.47
N SER A 63 33.48 1.32 -39.28
CA SER A 63 34.36 2.40 -38.76
C SER A 63 33.79 3.78 -38.36
N SER A 64 34.23 4.17 -37.15
CA SER A 64 34.50 5.53 -36.62
C SER A 64 33.36 6.33 -35.98
N PHE A 65 33.63 6.76 -34.74
CA PHE A 65 32.94 7.78 -33.93
C PHE A 65 32.77 9.11 -34.73
N VAL A 66 31.84 10.05 -34.52
CA VAL A 66 31.38 10.76 -33.30
C VAL A 66 30.06 11.50 -33.62
N ASN A 67 29.19 11.70 -32.61
CA ASN A 67 28.08 12.68 -32.50
C ASN A 67 27.07 12.84 -33.64
N ASN A 68 25.85 12.34 -33.42
CA ASN A 68 24.65 13.13 -33.71
C ASN A 68 23.51 12.69 -32.77
N ALA A 69 22.96 13.65 -32.02
CA ALA A 69 21.70 13.49 -31.32
C ALA A 69 20.57 13.51 -32.36
N GLY A 70 20.34 12.37 -33.01
CA GLY A 70 19.31 12.20 -34.02
C GLY A 70 18.71 10.79 -33.95
N LEU A 71 17.37 10.76 -33.83
CA LEU A 71 16.49 9.65 -34.23
C LEU A 71 16.63 8.36 -33.41
N MET A 72 16.03 8.36 -32.22
CA MET A 72 15.59 7.09 -31.63
C MET A 72 14.15 6.86 -32.07
N SER A 73 13.96 5.93 -33.00
CA SER A 73 12.64 5.41 -33.34
C SER A 73 11.94 4.88 -32.08
N PRO A 74 10.63 5.14 -31.89
CA PRO A 74 9.90 4.62 -30.74
C PRO A 74 9.93 3.07 -30.75
N PRO A 75 9.93 2.41 -29.57
CA PRO A 75 9.91 0.96 -29.49
C PRO A 75 8.63 0.40 -30.12
N SER A 76 8.76 -0.76 -30.78
CA SER A 76 7.74 -1.47 -31.55
C SER A 76 6.64 -2.17 -30.71
N SER A 77 6.24 -1.58 -29.59
CA SER A 77 5.09 -2.00 -28.79
C SER A 77 4.07 -0.86 -28.77
N GLU A 78 2.77 -1.16 -28.80
CA GLU A 78 1.74 -0.11 -28.79
C GLU A 78 2.00 0.90 -27.64
N PRO A 79 1.89 2.22 -27.91
CA PRO A 79 2.21 3.26 -26.94
C PRO A 79 1.58 3.04 -25.55
N ASP A 80 0.38 2.45 -25.52
CA ASP A 80 -0.37 2.17 -24.31
C ASP A 80 0.29 1.09 -23.43
N GLY A 81 0.77 -0.02 -24.03
CA GLY A 81 1.45 -1.07 -23.28
C GLY A 81 2.74 -0.59 -22.62
N ARG A 82 3.47 0.30 -23.29
CA ARG A 82 4.69 0.88 -22.71
C ARG A 82 4.38 1.86 -21.59
N ARG A 83 3.30 2.64 -21.72
CA ARG A 83 2.85 3.58 -20.69
C ARG A 83 2.49 2.84 -19.40
N GLU A 84 1.76 1.73 -19.51
CA GLU A 84 1.40 0.88 -18.37
C GLU A 84 2.61 0.26 -17.66
N GLU A 85 3.63 -0.19 -18.41
CA GLU A 85 4.90 -0.66 -17.84
C GLU A 85 5.59 0.42 -17.00
N ILE A 86 5.63 1.66 -17.50
CA ILE A 86 6.22 2.78 -16.78
C ILE A 86 5.44 3.07 -15.49
N VAL A 87 4.11 3.13 -15.57
CA VAL A 87 3.25 3.34 -14.39
C VAL A 87 3.48 2.25 -13.34
N ARG A 88 3.60 0.98 -13.75
CA ARG A 88 3.89 -0.13 -12.82
C ARG A 88 5.24 0.02 -12.13
N ALA A 89 6.28 0.40 -12.88
CA ALA A 89 7.62 0.62 -12.33
C ALA A 89 7.64 1.78 -11.34
N VAL A 90 7.00 2.90 -11.70
CA VAL A 90 6.88 4.08 -10.84
C VAL A 90 6.08 3.77 -9.58
N ALA A 91 4.94 3.08 -9.68
CA ALA A 91 4.16 2.68 -8.51
C ALA A 91 4.97 1.80 -7.55
N ALA A 92 5.75 0.84 -8.09
CA ALA A 92 6.63 0.00 -7.28
C ALA A 92 7.75 0.81 -6.61
N HIS A 93 8.32 1.79 -7.30
CA HIS A 93 9.30 2.72 -6.75
C HIS A 93 8.70 3.54 -5.60
N LEU A 94 7.50 4.10 -5.77
CA LEU A 94 6.82 4.89 -4.75
C LEU A 94 6.54 4.09 -3.48
N VAL A 95 6.08 2.83 -3.61
CA VAL A 95 5.86 1.95 -2.45
C VAL A 95 7.15 1.71 -1.65
N ARG A 96 8.30 1.70 -2.33
CA ARG A 96 9.60 1.43 -1.73
C ARG A 96 10.27 2.67 -1.13
N GLU A 97 10.26 3.78 -1.86
CA GLU A 97 11.10 4.95 -1.59
C GLU A 97 10.30 6.18 -1.11
N GLY A 98 8.96 6.16 -1.23
CA GLY A 98 8.09 7.30 -0.93
C GLY A 98 8.18 8.45 -1.93
N PHE A 99 7.42 9.51 -1.71
CA PHE A 99 7.40 10.71 -2.56
C PHE A 99 8.58 11.65 -2.30
N ALA A 100 9.07 11.72 -1.05
CA ALA A 100 10.19 12.58 -0.67
C ALA A 100 11.44 12.39 -1.55
N ASN A 101 11.72 11.16 -2.00
CA ASN A 101 12.87 10.83 -2.83
C ASN A 101 12.54 10.65 -4.33
N SER A 102 11.31 10.94 -4.74
CA SER A 102 10.78 10.63 -6.08
C SER A 102 10.73 11.84 -7.01
N GLY A 103 11.91 12.40 -7.32
CA GLY A 103 12.07 13.39 -8.40
C GLY A 103 11.95 12.75 -9.80
N ILE A 104 11.75 13.54 -10.86
CA ILE A 104 11.59 13.04 -12.25
C ILE A 104 12.73 12.08 -12.63
N ARG A 105 13.97 12.43 -12.28
CA ARG A 105 15.14 11.58 -12.54
C ARG A 105 15.08 10.22 -11.84
N ALA A 106 14.65 10.19 -10.57
CA ALA A 106 14.49 8.95 -9.83
C ALA A 106 13.39 8.07 -10.43
N LEU A 107 12.25 8.69 -10.79
CA LEU A 107 11.13 8.02 -11.46
C LEU A 107 11.53 7.45 -12.83
N ALA A 108 12.23 8.23 -13.65
CA ALA A 108 12.72 7.79 -14.96
C ALA A 108 13.69 6.61 -14.82
N THR A 109 14.63 6.71 -13.88
CA THR A 109 15.58 5.64 -13.57
C THR A 109 14.85 4.37 -13.13
N SER A 110 13.80 4.49 -12.33
CA SER A 110 13.00 3.34 -11.87
C SER A 110 12.32 2.58 -13.02
N ALA A 111 11.98 3.30 -14.11
CA ALA A 111 11.40 2.75 -15.33
C ALA A 111 12.45 2.39 -16.40
N GLY A 112 13.74 2.54 -16.11
CA GLY A 112 14.82 2.30 -17.08
C GLY A 112 14.83 3.31 -18.24
N LEU A 113 14.39 4.54 -18.01
CA LEU A 113 14.28 5.62 -18.99
C LEU A 113 15.16 6.81 -18.63
N SER A 114 15.44 7.66 -19.62
CA SER A 114 15.92 9.03 -19.37
C SER A 114 14.76 9.95 -19.01
N ASP A 115 15.05 11.07 -18.35
CA ASP A 115 14.07 12.10 -18.00
C ASP A 115 13.28 12.56 -19.23
N ARG A 116 13.96 12.83 -20.36
CA ARG A 116 13.33 13.22 -21.63
C ARG A 116 12.39 12.14 -22.18
N MET A 117 12.78 10.86 -22.09
CA MET A 117 11.93 9.77 -22.55
C MET A 117 10.73 9.55 -21.64
N LEU A 118 10.88 9.74 -20.33
CA LEU A 118 9.74 9.68 -19.42
C LEU A 118 8.72 10.77 -19.76
N MET A 119 9.19 12.01 -19.98
CA MET A 119 8.35 13.15 -20.33
C MET A 119 7.76 13.07 -21.75
N TYR A 120 8.24 12.15 -22.60
CA TYR A 120 7.59 11.83 -23.87
C TYR A 120 6.29 11.05 -23.67
N TYR A 121 6.20 10.19 -22.64
CA TYR A 121 4.99 9.39 -22.34
C TYR A 121 4.02 10.09 -21.39
N PHE A 122 4.51 11.02 -20.58
CA PHE A 122 3.75 11.75 -19.58
C PHE A 122 4.05 13.23 -19.71
N GLU A 123 3.03 14.00 -20.05
CA GLU A 123 3.14 15.45 -20.28
C GLU A 123 3.65 16.18 -19.04
N THR A 124 3.23 15.72 -17.86
CA THR A 124 3.66 16.27 -16.57
C THR A 124 4.01 15.15 -15.57
N LYS A 125 4.82 15.51 -14.57
CA LYS A 125 5.03 14.63 -13.40
C LYS A 125 3.70 14.30 -12.72
N ASP A 126 2.80 15.28 -12.61
CA ASP A 126 1.51 15.09 -11.94
C ASP A 126 0.62 14.11 -12.70
N GLN A 127 0.65 14.09 -14.04
CA GLN A 127 -0.05 13.09 -14.84
C GLN A 127 0.50 11.68 -14.56
N LEU A 128 1.83 11.52 -14.52
CA LEU A 128 2.48 10.25 -14.16
C LEU A 128 2.09 9.80 -12.74
N ILE A 129 2.13 10.72 -11.77
CA ILE A 129 1.74 10.41 -10.38
C ILE A 129 0.26 10.05 -10.32
N THR A 130 -0.62 10.75 -11.03
CA THR A 130 -2.05 10.44 -11.10
C THR A 130 -2.28 9.01 -11.53
N ASP A 131 -1.61 8.57 -12.60
CA ASP A 131 -1.79 7.21 -13.10
C ASP A 131 -1.18 6.15 -12.17
N ALA A 132 -0.05 6.46 -11.54
CA ALA A 132 0.54 5.60 -10.50
C ALA A 132 -0.40 5.46 -9.29
N LEU A 133 -1.01 6.56 -8.82
CA LEU A 133 -1.97 6.55 -7.72
C LEU A 133 -3.24 5.75 -8.08
N ARG A 134 -3.75 5.87 -9.31
CA ARG A 134 -4.88 5.06 -9.80
C ARG A 134 -4.56 3.57 -9.79
N LEU A 135 -3.38 3.20 -10.27
CA LEU A 135 -2.93 1.81 -10.21
C LEU A 135 -2.85 1.30 -8.76
N LEU A 136 -2.29 2.10 -7.84
CA LEU A 136 -2.20 1.73 -6.43
C LEU A 136 -3.59 1.59 -5.79
N ALA A 137 -4.49 2.53 -6.05
CA ALA A 137 -5.88 2.49 -5.57
C ALA A 137 -6.63 1.23 -6.05
N ALA A 138 -6.50 0.89 -7.33
CA ALA A 138 -7.10 -0.30 -7.90
C ALA A 138 -6.56 -1.57 -7.24
N ARG A 139 -5.25 -1.64 -6.99
CA ARG A 139 -4.63 -2.78 -6.31
C ARG A 139 -5.06 -2.89 -4.85
N MET A 140 -5.09 -1.79 -4.10
CA MET A 140 -5.60 -1.76 -2.72
C MET A 140 -7.05 -2.27 -2.66
N THR A 141 -7.91 -1.80 -3.55
CA THR A 141 -9.30 -2.26 -3.65
C THR A 141 -9.40 -3.75 -3.97
N ALA A 142 -8.60 -4.25 -4.91
CA ALA A 142 -8.56 -5.68 -5.24
C ALA A 142 -8.11 -6.53 -4.04
N SER A 143 -7.11 -6.08 -3.28
CA SER A 143 -6.68 -6.75 -2.04
C SER A 143 -7.80 -6.80 -1.01
N LEU A 144 -8.56 -5.72 -0.83
CA LEU A 144 -9.71 -5.71 0.06
C LEU A 144 -10.77 -6.76 -0.35
N GLU A 145 -11.12 -6.85 -1.63
CA GLU A 145 -12.07 -7.85 -2.14
C GLU A 145 -11.62 -9.31 -1.86
N LEU A 146 -10.32 -9.57 -1.79
CA LEU A 146 -9.77 -10.88 -1.42
C LEU A 146 -9.84 -11.17 0.09
N LEU A 147 -9.82 -10.14 0.94
CA LEU A 147 -9.82 -10.32 2.41
C LEU A 147 -11.16 -10.80 2.94
N LEU A 148 -12.26 -10.22 2.44
CA LEU A 148 -13.60 -10.56 2.90
C LEU A 148 -14.57 -10.70 1.73
N PRO A 149 -15.31 -11.82 1.62
CA PRO A 149 -16.32 -11.98 0.58
C PRO A 149 -17.46 -10.96 0.76
N ARG A 150 -18.17 -10.67 -0.34
CA ARG A 150 -19.35 -9.78 -0.34
C ARG A 150 -20.56 -10.44 0.33
N ARG A 151 -20.54 -10.48 1.66
CA ARG A 151 -21.66 -10.90 2.51
C ARG A 151 -21.71 -10.08 3.78
N PRO A 152 -22.88 -9.96 4.43
CA PRO A 152 -22.99 -9.32 5.73
C PRO A 152 -22.00 -9.93 6.73
N THR A 153 -21.15 -9.09 7.28
CA THR A 153 -20.06 -9.43 8.20
C THR A 153 -20.19 -8.51 9.42
N PRO A 154 -20.07 -9.03 10.66
CA PRO A 154 -20.08 -8.18 11.84
C PRO A 154 -18.95 -7.13 11.80
N PRO A 155 -19.19 -5.87 12.22
CA PRO A 155 -18.19 -4.80 12.17
C PRO A 155 -16.83 -5.17 12.78
N GLU A 156 -16.85 -5.85 13.93
CA GLU A 156 -15.67 -6.31 14.64
C GLU A 156 -14.80 -7.26 13.80
N GLN A 157 -15.43 -8.15 13.01
CA GLN A 157 -14.70 -9.06 12.12
C GLN A 157 -14.09 -8.33 10.92
N ILE A 158 -14.69 -7.22 10.48
CA ILE A 158 -14.12 -6.36 9.43
C ILE A 158 -12.83 -5.71 9.95
N VAL A 159 -12.89 -5.14 11.16
CA VAL A 159 -11.72 -4.53 11.81
C VAL A 159 -10.62 -5.57 12.04
N GLU A 160 -10.96 -6.73 12.60
CA GLU A 160 -10.01 -7.82 12.85
C GLU A 160 -9.32 -8.31 11.56
N ALA A 161 -10.08 -8.51 10.49
CA ALA A 161 -9.53 -8.96 9.21
C ALA A 161 -8.55 -7.94 8.62
N LEU A 162 -8.88 -6.64 8.67
CA LEU A 162 -8.02 -5.58 8.14
C LEU A 162 -6.76 -5.41 8.98
N MET A 163 -6.88 -5.40 10.30
CA MET A 163 -5.72 -5.34 11.20
C MET A 163 -4.83 -6.57 11.05
N GLY A 164 -5.40 -7.76 10.88
CA GLY A 164 -4.65 -8.99 10.65
C GLY A 164 -3.88 -9.00 9.32
N SER A 165 -4.35 -8.27 8.31
CA SER A 165 -3.66 -8.16 7.01
C SER A 165 -2.45 -7.21 7.01
N ALA A 166 -2.33 -6.34 8.01
CA ALA A 166 -1.36 -5.23 8.03
C ALA A 166 0.07 -5.60 8.47
N GLY A 167 0.32 -6.86 8.87
CA GLY A 167 1.56 -7.24 9.56
C GLY A 167 2.81 -7.42 8.68
N GLY A 168 2.67 -7.69 7.38
CA GLY A 168 3.81 -7.97 6.50
C GLY A 168 4.61 -6.71 6.14
N ALA A 169 5.94 -6.83 6.02
CA ALA A 169 6.82 -5.69 5.68
C ALA A 169 6.40 -4.96 4.40
N GLU A 170 5.91 -5.70 3.42
CA GLU A 170 5.39 -5.18 2.16
C GLU A 170 4.09 -4.40 2.35
N GLN A 171 3.15 -4.92 3.16
CA GLN A 171 1.92 -4.22 3.48
C GLN A 171 2.19 -2.96 4.31
N GLN A 172 3.14 -3.00 5.23
CA GLN A 172 3.56 -1.82 5.97
C GLN A 172 4.18 -0.75 5.06
N ALA A 173 4.91 -1.14 4.01
CA ALA A 173 5.44 -0.18 3.02
C ALA A 173 4.30 0.52 2.26
N VAL A 174 3.28 -0.23 1.85
CA VAL A 174 2.07 0.32 1.24
C VAL A 174 1.33 1.25 2.19
N LEU A 175 1.19 0.89 3.47
CA LEU A 175 0.54 1.74 4.48
C LEU A 175 1.32 3.02 4.77
N ARG A 176 2.66 2.96 4.82
CA ARG A 176 3.51 4.15 4.94
C ARG A 176 3.31 5.09 3.76
N LEU A 177 3.28 4.57 2.54
CA LEU A 177 2.98 5.35 1.35
C LEU A 177 1.58 5.97 1.41
N TRP A 178 0.58 5.20 1.85
CA TRP A 178 -0.78 5.70 2.02
C TRP A 178 -0.83 6.92 2.96
N PHE A 179 -0.21 6.85 4.13
CA PHE A 179 -0.18 7.98 5.07
C PHE A 179 0.65 9.16 4.56
N GLU A 180 1.70 8.93 3.76
CA GLU A 180 2.41 10.00 3.06
C GLU A 180 1.48 10.74 2.08
N ILE A 181 0.72 10.00 1.27
CA ILE A 181 -0.26 10.57 0.32
C ILE A 181 -1.36 11.36 1.06
N VAL A 182 -1.88 10.82 2.16
CA VAL A 182 -2.86 11.52 3.01
C VAL A 182 -2.29 12.83 3.54
N GLY A 183 -1.03 12.83 4.01
CA GLY A 183 -0.35 14.05 4.46
C GLY A 183 -0.22 15.10 3.34
N LEU A 184 0.13 14.68 2.12
CA LEU A 184 0.20 15.57 0.96
C LEU A 184 -1.18 16.13 0.58
N ALA A 185 -2.22 15.29 0.60
CA ALA A 185 -3.60 15.67 0.34
C ALA A 185 -4.14 16.68 1.38
N MET A 186 -3.81 16.52 2.67
CA MET A 186 -4.17 17.46 3.73
C MET A 186 -3.53 18.84 3.54
N ARG A 187 -2.40 18.92 2.84
CA ARG A 187 -1.78 20.20 2.43
C ARG A 187 -2.42 20.81 1.18
N GLY A 188 -3.47 20.20 0.64
CA GLY A 188 -4.17 20.67 -0.55
C GLY A 188 -3.41 20.46 -1.86
N GLN A 189 -2.40 19.57 -1.87
CA GLN A 189 -1.60 19.32 -3.08
C GLN A 189 -2.33 18.37 -4.03
N GLU A 190 -2.39 18.73 -5.30
CA GLU A 190 -2.79 17.82 -6.38
C GLU A 190 -1.58 17.04 -6.92
N PRO A 191 -1.79 15.84 -7.46
CA PRO A 191 -3.05 15.11 -7.61
C PRO A 191 -3.52 14.35 -6.34
N TYR A 192 -2.78 14.46 -5.24
CA TYR A 192 -2.98 13.66 -4.03
C TYR A 192 -4.35 13.89 -3.38
N ARG A 193 -4.80 15.15 -3.32
CA ARG A 193 -6.11 15.50 -2.75
C ARG A 193 -7.25 14.81 -3.49
N THR A 194 -7.24 14.83 -4.82
CA THR A 194 -8.24 14.13 -5.62
C THR A 194 -8.18 12.62 -5.39
N ALA A 195 -6.98 12.03 -5.48
CA ALA A 195 -6.79 10.59 -5.31
C ALA A 195 -7.24 10.07 -3.94
N VAL A 196 -6.90 10.75 -2.85
CA VAL A 196 -7.30 10.34 -1.49
C VAL A 196 -8.81 10.34 -1.32
N ARG A 197 -9.51 11.33 -1.89
CA ARG A 197 -10.98 11.37 -1.84
C ARG A 197 -11.58 10.15 -2.53
N GLU A 198 -11.14 9.86 -3.75
CA GLU A 198 -11.63 8.70 -4.52
C GLU A 198 -11.37 7.37 -3.79
N ILE A 199 -10.19 7.22 -3.18
CA ILE A 199 -9.83 6.02 -2.42
C ILE A 199 -10.71 5.86 -1.17
N LEU A 200 -10.89 6.93 -0.38
CA LEU A 200 -11.71 6.89 0.83
C LEU A 200 -13.18 6.61 0.52
N ASP A 201 -13.72 7.20 -0.57
CA ASP A 201 -15.08 6.93 -1.03
C ASP A 201 -15.23 5.45 -1.42
N GLY A 202 -14.26 4.91 -2.16
CA GLY A 202 -14.22 3.50 -2.55
C GLY A 202 -14.15 2.53 -1.36
N TRP A 203 -13.28 2.82 -0.38
CA TRP A 203 -13.16 2.00 0.84
C TRP A 203 -14.40 2.09 1.72
N THR A 204 -15.01 3.27 1.83
CA THR A 204 -16.28 3.44 2.56
C THR A 204 -17.37 2.58 1.93
N ALA A 205 -17.52 2.63 0.60
CA ALA A 205 -18.48 1.80 -0.13
C ALA A 205 -18.18 0.29 0.02
N TRP A 206 -16.89 -0.09 0.04
CA TRP A 206 -16.48 -1.48 0.25
C TRP A 206 -16.88 -2.01 1.64
N ILE A 207 -16.71 -1.19 2.69
CA ILE A 207 -17.15 -1.52 4.05
C ILE A 207 -18.68 -1.59 4.09
N GLU A 208 -19.37 -0.59 3.52
CA GLU A 208 -20.83 -0.54 3.49
C GLU A 208 -21.45 -1.79 2.86
N ALA A 209 -20.87 -2.28 1.76
CA ALA A 209 -21.32 -3.49 1.07
C ALA A 209 -21.21 -4.77 1.92
N ARG A 210 -20.42 -4.75 3.00
CA ARG A 210 -20.22 -5.87 3.94
C ARG A 210 -21.03 -5.71 5.22
N LEU A 211 -21.70 -4.59 5.42
CA LEU A 211 -22.55 -4.38 6.59
C LEU A 211 -23.99 -4.81 6.31
N ARG A 212 -24.71 -5.20 7.37
CA ARG A 212 -26.18 -5.33 7.31
C ARG A 212 -26.80 -3.98 6.97
N PRO A 213 -27.95 -3.92 6.27
CA PRO A 213 -28.60 -2.66 5.90
C PRO A 213 -28.74 -1.65 7.04
N ALA A 214 -29.19 -2.11 8.22
CA ALA A 214 -29.34 -1.29 9.43
C ALA A 214 -28.02 -0.73 10.00
N GLN A 215 -26.87 -1.23 9.55
CA GLN A 215 -25.54 -0.83 10.03
C GLN A 215 -24.74 -0.03 9.00
N ARG A 216 -25.22 0.12 7.75
CA ARG A 216 -24.48 0.77 6.66
C ARG A 216 -23.97 2.16 6.98
N ALA A 217 -24.76 2.96 7.69
CA ALA A 217 -24.37 4.29 8.17
C ALA A 217 -23.13 4.31 9.09
N ARG A 218 -22.69 3.15 9.61
CA ARG A 218 -21.46 3.01 10.41
C ARG A 218 -20.19 2.92 9.58
N ALA A 219 -20.27 2.72 8.26
CA ALA A 219 -19.10 2.51 7.41
C ALA A 219 -18.03 3.62 7.54
N PRO A 220 -18.38 4.93 7.55
CA PRO A 220 -17.37 5.98 7.74
C PRO A 220 -16.68 5.92 9.10
N ALA A 221 -17.44 5.62 10.16
CA ALA A 221 -16.88 5.51 11.52
C ALA A 221 -15.95 4.30 11.65
N LEU A 222 -16.28 3.18 11.02
CA LEU A 222 -15.40 2.00 10.97
C LEU A 222 -14.13 2.28 10.18
N LEU A 223 -14.24 2.96 9.03
CA LEU A 223 -13.06 3.35 8.26
C LEU A 223 -12.11 4.21 9.10
N ALA A 224 -12.63 5.24 9.78
CA ALA A 224 -11.85 6.10 10.65
C ALA A 224 -11.17 5.32 11.81
N GLU A 225 -11.88 4.36 12.40
CA GLU A 225 -11.34 3.47 13.43
C GLU A 225 -10.18 2.61 12.89
N ILE A 226 -10.36 2.00 11.72
CA ILE A 226 -9.35 1.16 11.07
C ILE A 226 -8.11 1.98 10.72
N GLU A 227 -8.28 3.12 10.05
CA GLU A 227 -7.20 4.05 9.68
C GLU A 227 -6.41 4.50 10.91
N GLY A 228 -7.10 4.90 11.98
CA GLY A 228 -6.46 5.29 13.23
C GLY A 228 -5.64 4.17 13.87
N ARG A 229 -6.18 2.95 13.91
CA ARG A 229 -5.48 1.78 14.43
C ARG A 229 -4.25 1.40 13.59
N LEU A 230 -4.36 1.44 12.26
CA LEU A 230 -3.25 1.16 11.35
C LEU A 230 -2.11 2.17 11.52
N MET A 231 -2.45 3.46 11.61
CA MET A 231 -1.47 4.52 11.85
C MET A 231 -0.74 4.32 13.19
N VAL A 232 -1.48 4.06 14.28
CA VAL A 232 -0.86 3.82 15.60
C VAL A 232 0.03 2.58 15.57
N ALA A 233 -0.43 1.48 14.94
CA ALA A 233 0.35 0.26 14.82
C ALA A 233 1.66 0.46 14.04
N LEU A 234 1.66 1.26 12.98
CA LEU A 234 2.87 1.59 12.21
C LEU A 234 3.89 2.43 12.98
N LEU A 235 3.44 3.26 13.93
CA LEU A 235 4.31 4.11 14.74
C LEU A 235 4.86 3.42 15.99
N GLN A 236 4.22 2.33 16.41
CA GLN A 236 4.59 1.57 17.63
C GLN A 236 5.35 0.27 17.34
N GLY A 237 5.33 -0.21 16.09
CA GLY A 237 6.10 -1.35 15.61
C GLY A 237 7.52 -0.96 15.22
#